data_AF-A0A9E0WGG4-F1
#
_entry.id   AF-A0A9E0WGG4-F1
#
_cell.length_a   1.000
_cell.length_b   1.000
_cell.length_c   1.000
_cell.angle_alpha   90.00
_cell.angle_beta   90.00
_cell.angle_gamma   90.00
#
_symmetry.space_group_name_H-M   'P 1'
#
loop_
_entity.id
_entity.type
_entity.pdbx_description
1 polymer ?
#
loop_
_entity_poly.entity_id
_entity_poly.type
_entity_poly.pdbx_seq_one_letter_code
_entity_poly.pdbx_strand_id
1 'polypeptide(L)'
;MKHLLIGAAAIALLTGCNKTDKPSNIGEVELSDVTVRTGNAANAAEALAAMSLTDSASGVLSFASKDVSGANATFTDLTLSGEEAVKVGSLVFEGLDMTDGKASFGKLSISDITISDEDAAEGEMKLANIELVNPSPELSAWMASALNGQPTDFPSVENVLFDSWSISGLTGQFTEHDTVGAFGLDKIEIRDMKDMKAARAQISGISLDVDDEDGPVKVNLGSMTMTNVDAKFVKAIQENAGDEEALMAAIMDVAYDNPMDPGYDSFNLDDLSIAAAGVTFAMPSLVAGV
;
A
#
# COMPACT_ATOMS: atom_id res chain seq x y z
N MET A 1 19.22 9.69 -13.90
CA MET A 1 19.56 10.31 -12.60
C MET A 1 19.52 11.85 -12.57
N LYS A 2 20.04 12.60 -13.56
CA LYS A 2 19.92 14.08 -13.59
C LYS A 2 18.48 14.62 -13.66
N HIS A 3 17.52 13.81 -14.13
CA HIS A 3 16.12 14.22 -14.30
C HIS A 3 15.28 14.13 -13.01
N LEU A 4 15.66 13.28 -12.04
CA LEU A 4 14.98 13.16 -10.74
C LEU A 4 15.29 14.34 -9.79
N LEU A 5 16.55 14.81 -9.80
CA LEU A 5 16.99 15.96 -8.99
C LEU A 5 16.39 17.30 -9.45
N ILE A 6 15.99 17.41 -10.73
CA ILE A 6 15.34 18.62 -11.26
C ILE A 6 13.85 18.65 -10.89
N GLY A 7 13.20 17.50 -10.75
CA GLY A 7 11.80 17.39 -10.32
C GLY A 7 11.57 17.83 -8.88
N ALA A 8 12.41 17.39 -7.94
CA ALA A 8 12.30 17.77 -6.52
C ALA A 8 12.56 19.28 -6.28
N ALA A 9 13.46 19.89 -7.06
CA ALA A 9 13.74 21.32 -6.97
C ALA A 9 12.58 22.20 -7.51
N ALA A 10 11.85 21.73 -8.53
CA ALA A 10 10.73 22.46 -9.11
C ALA A 10 9.51 22.52 -8.16
N ILE A 11 9.24 21.43 -7.44
CA ILE A 11 8.14 21.36 -6.45
C ILE A 11 8.45 22.21 -5.21
N ALA A 12 9.72 22.23 -4.76
CA ALA A 12 10.17 23.08 -3.66
C ALA A 12 10.17 24.58 -4.02
N LEU A 13 10.35 24.94 -5.29
CA LEU A 13 10.34 26.34 -5.75
C LEU A 13 8.93 26.90 -5.97
N LEU A 14 7.95 26.06 -6.30
CA LEU A 14 6.55 26.50 -6.54
C LEU A 14 5.77 26.74 -5.24
N THR A 15 6.14 26.10 -4.13
CA THR A 15 5.53 26.29 -2.81
C THR A 15 6.20 27.39 -1.97
N GLY A 16 7.34 27.93 -2.43
CA GLY A 16 8.16 28.91 -1.70
C GLY A 16 7.67 30.37 -1.72
N CYS A 17 6.56 30.68 -2.39
CA CYS A 17 6.05 32.05 -2.56
C CYS A 17 4.79 32.35 -1.74
N ASN A 18 4.76 32.00 -0.44
CA ASN A 18 3.89 32.71 0.51
C ASN A 18 4.45 32.69 1.95
N LYS A 19 5.58 33.38 2.16
CA LYS A 19 6.26 33.53 3.47
C LYS A 19 5.56 34.49 4.44
N THR A 20 4.24 34.42 4.61
CA THR A 20 3.60 35.32 5.61
C THR A 20 2.68 34.67 6.62
N ASP A 21 2.22 33.43 6.47
CA ASP A 21 1.52 32.74 7.55
C ASP A 21 1.82 31.24 7.46
N LYS A 22 2.35 30.62 8.54
CA LYS A 22 2.20 29.18 8.72
C LYS A 22 0.69 28.92 8.72
N PRO A 23 0.11 28.06 7.86
CA PRO A 23 -1.26 27.63 8.05
C PRO A 23 -1.28 26.86 9.37
N SER A 24 -1.68 27.52 10.45
CA SER A 24 -1.58 27.00 11.81
C SER A 24 -2.77 26.12 12.20
N ASN A 25 -3.58 25.66 11.24
CA ASN A 25 -4.69 24.74 11.44
C ASN A 25 -5.16 24.22 10.08
N ILE A 26 -4.40 23.30 9.48
CA ILE A 26 -5.06 22.31 8.65
C ILE A 26 -5.56 21.26 9.64
N GLY A 27 -6.89 21.15 9.81
CA GLY A 27 -7.49 20.25 10.79
C GLY A 27 -7.05 18.81 10.53
N GLU A 28 -6.53 18.16 11.57
CA GLU A 28 -6.32 16.71 11.54
C GLU A 28 -7.67 16.04 11.27
N VAL A 29 -7.76 15.23 10.22
CA VAL A 29 -9.02 14.55 9.88
C VAL A 29 -9.33 13.53 10.97
N GLU A 30 -10.52 13.65 11.55
CA GLU A 30 -11.04 12.64 12.48
C GLU A 30 -11.24 11.33 11.72
N LEU A 31 -10.51 10.30 12.14
CA LEU A 31 -10.63 8.95 11.57
C LEU A 31 -11.62 8.14 12.39
N SER A 32 -12.33 7.26 11.71
CA SER A 32 -13.21 6.29 12.37
C SER A 32 -12.36 5.27 13.14
N ASP A 33 -12.86 4.85 14.30
CA ASP A 33 -12.31 3.69 15.01
C ASP A 33 -12.49 2.44 14.13
N VAL A 34 -11.40 1.74 13.87
CA VAL A 34 -11.42 0.52 13.05
C VAL A 34 -11.80 -0.65 13.95
N THR A 35 -13.02 -1.16 13.77
CA THR A 35 -13.49 -2.38 14.43
C THR A 35 -13.79 -3.43 13.37
N VAL A 36 -13.11 -4.58 13.42
CA VAL A 36 -13.32 -5.67 12.47
C VAL A 36 -14.78 -6.15 12.53
N ARG A 37 -15.43 -6.20 11.38
CA ARG A 37 -16.80 -6.73 11.22
C ARG A 37 -16.83 -8.19 11.63
N THR A 38 -17.80 -8.54 12.48
CA THR A 38 -18.06 -9.92 12.85
C THR A 38 -18.57 -10.72 11.66
N GLY A 39 -18.05 -11.92 11.46
CA GLY A 39 -18.55 -12.86 10.47
C GLY A 39 -19.61 -13.80 11.02
N ASN A 40 -19.99 -14.77 10.20
CA ASN A 40 -20.94 -15.81 10.54
C ASN A 40 -20.27 -17.18 10.47
N ALA A 41 -20.09 -17.82 11.63
CA ALA A 41 -19.44 -19.14 11.72
C ALA A 41 -20.15 -20.23 10.90
N ALA A 42 -21.46 -20.11 10.67
CA ALA A 42 -22.20 -21.07 9.83
C ALA A 42 -21.82 -20.95 8.34
N ASN A 43 -21.38 -19.77 7.92
CA ASN A 43 -21.05 -19.45 6.52
C ASN A 43 -19.54 -19.57 6.24
N ALA A 44 -18.70 -19.70 7.27
CA ALA A 44 -17.24 -19.71 7.13
C ALA A 44 -16.73 -20.81 6.18
N ALA A 45 -17.29 -22.01 6.27
CA ALA A 45 -16.90 -23.11 5.38
C ALA A 45 -17.25 -22.84 3.91
N GLU A 46 -18.39 -22.20 3.66
CA GLU A 46 -18.82 -21.81 2.31
C GLU A 46 -17.96 -20.68 1.75
N ALA A 47 -17.64 -19.67 2.58
CA ALA A 47 -16.75 -18.58 2.21
C ALA A 47 -15.35 -19.09 1.82
N LEU A 48 -14.77 -20.00 2.62
CA LEU A 48 -13.48 -20.62 2.31
C LEU A 48 -13.53 -21.46 1.04
N ALA A 49 -14.64 -22.17 0.79
CA ALA A 49 -14.81 -22.94 -0.44
C ALA A 49 -14.85 -22.04 -1.67
N ALA A 50 -15.54 -20.89 -1.60
CA ALA A 50 -15.59 -19.91 -2.68
C ALA A 50 -14.21 -19.27 -3.00
N MET A 51 -13.29 -19.26 -2.04
CA MET A 51 -11.89 -18.81 -2.20
C MET A 51 -10.93 -19.93 -2.60
N SER A 52 -11.41 -21.17 -2.80
CA SER A 52 -10.57 -22.37 -3.00
C SER A 52 -9.56 -22.63 -1.87
N LEU A 53 -9.95 -22.32 -0.63
CA LEU A 53 -9.11 -22.48 0.59
C LEU A 53 -9.56 -23.66 1.48
N THR A 54 -10.51 -24.48 1.01
CA THR A 54 -10.90 -25.70 1.73
C THR A 54 -9.75 -26.70 1.76
N ASP A 55 -9.10 -26.92 0.62
CA ASP A 55 -7.98 -27.85 0.50
C ASP A 55 -6.78 -27.14 -0.14
N SER A 56 -5.59 -27.43 0.36
CA SER A 56 -4.33 -26.88 -0.16
C SER A 56 -4.17 -27.22 -1.64
N ALA A 57 -3.63 -26.28 -2.43
CA ALA A 57 -3.45 -26.39 -3.88
C ALA A 57 -4.74 -26.51 -4.72
N SER A 58 -5.91 -26.19 -4.17
CA SER A 58 -7.17 -26.17 -4.94
C SER A 58 -7.37 -24.89 -5.75
N GLY A 59 -6.65 -23.82 -5.41
CA GLY A 59 -6.64 -22.53 -6.11
C GLY A 59 -5.22 -22.10 -6.46
N VAL A 60 -4.95 -20.78 -6.38
CA VAL A 60 -3.60 -20.24 -6.63
C VAL A 60 -2.66 -20.39 -5.44
N LEU A 61 -3.18 -20.80 -4.28
CA LEU A 61 -2.42 -20.97 -3.05
C LEU A 61 -2.29 -22.44 -2.66
N SER A 62 -1.08 -22.80 -2.25
CA SER A 62 -0.83 -23.98 -1.41
C SER A 62 -0.41 -23.51 -0.02
N PHE A 63 -0.76 -24.26 1.01
CA PHE A 63 -0.42 -24.01 2.42
C PHE A 63 -0.09 -25.32 3.14
N ALA A 64 0.76 -25.26 4.17
CA ALA A 64 1.14 -26.42 4.96
C ALA A 64 0.11 -26.75 6.05
N SER A 65 -0.49 -25.73 6.65
CA SER A 65 -1.48 -25.90 7.71
C SER A 65 -2.65 -24.93 7.57
N LYS A 66 -3.79 -25.33 8.15
CA LYS A 66 -5.02 -24.57 8.22
C LYS A 66 -5.67 -24.76 9.58
N ASP A 67 -5.99 -23.67 10.26
CA ASP A 67 -6.82 -23.63 11.47
C ASP A 67 -8.09 -22.82 11.19
N VAL A 68 -9.25 -23.35 11.57
CA VAL A 68 -10.54 -22.66 11.42
C VAL A 68 -11.26 -22.68 12.75
N SER A 69 -11.57 -21.49 13.27
CA SER A 69 -12.23 -21.30 14.55
C SER A 69 -13.37 -20.28 14.41
N GLY A 70 -14.61 -20.79 14.42
CA GLY A 70 -15.80 -19.97 14.23
C GLY A 70 -15.82 -19.32 12.84
N ALA A 71 -15.81 -17.98 12.81
CA ALA A 71 -15.76 -17.19 11.57
C ALA A 71 -14.33 -16.79 11.17
N ASN A 72 -13.30 -17.36 11.78
CA ASN A 72 -11.91 -17.00 11.51
C ASN A 72 -11.16 -18.18 10.92
N ALA A 73 -10.18 -17.89 10.06
CA ALA A 73 -9.30 -18.89 9.47
C ALA A 73 -7.86 -18.40 9.45
N THR A 74 -6.91 -19.30 9.66
CA THR A 74 -5.47 -19.04 9.57
C THR A 74 -4.83 -20.13 8.73
N PHE A 75 -4.00 -19.71 7.78
CA PHE A 75 -3.22 -20.58 6.91
C PHE A 75 -1.75 -20.24 7.11
N THR A 76 -0.88 -21.24 7.16
CA THR A 76 0.57 -21.03 7.36
C THR A 76 1.39 -21.68 6.26
N ASP A 77 2.58 -21.11 6.06
CA ASP A 77 3.57 -21.54 5.07
C ASP A 77 2.95 -21.65 3.67
N LEU A 78 2.53 -20.51 3.15
CA LEU A 78 1.88 -20.42 1.86
C LEU A 78 2.89 -20.23 0.72
N THR A 79 2.56 -20.84 -0.42
CA THR A 79 3.26 -20.68 -1.70
C THR A 79 2.25 -20.38 -2.80
N LEU A 80 2.65 -19.57 -3.77
CA LEU A 80 1.81 -19.20 -4.91
C LEU A 80 2.12 -20.11 -6.11
N SER A 81 1.07 -20.65 -6.73
CA SER A 81 1.19 -21.49 -7.92
C SER A 81 1.82 -20.70 -9.08
N GLY A 82 2.98 -21.15 -9.57
CA GLY A 82 3.71 -20.51 -10.66
C GLY A 82 4.69 -19.42 -10.23
N GLU A 83 4.79 -19.12 -8.94
CA GLU A 83 5.66 -18.07 -8.38
C GLU A 83 6.52 -18.65 -7.24
N GLU A 84 7.50 -19.50 -7.58
CA GLU A 84 8.38 -20.16 -6.59
C GLU A 84 9.26 -19.16 -5.82
N ALA A 85 9.49 -18.00 -6.43
CA ALA A 85 10.16 -16.83 -5.86
C ALA A 85 9.43 -16.21 -4.65
N VAL A 86 8.11 -16.43 -4.51
CA VAL A 86 7.29 -15.77 -3.50
C VAL A 86 6.87 -16.76 -2.40
N LYS A 87 7.27 -16.46 -1.17
CA LYS A 87 6.87 -17.19 0.05
C LYS A 87 6.07 -16.27 0.97
N VAL A 88 5.05 -16.82 1.61
CA VAL A 88 4.20 -16.09 2.55
C VAL A 88 4.07 -16.90 3.82
N GLY A 89 4.43 -16.33 4.98
CA GLY A 89 4.37 -17.06 6.24
C GLY A 89 2.95 -17.33 6.71
N SER A 90 2.04 -16.35 6.59
CA SER A 90 0.66 -16.51 7.07
C SER A 90 -0.38 -15.73 6.25
N LEU A 91 -1.57 -16.31 6.13
CA LEU A 91 -2.78 -15.68 5.63
C LEU A 91 -3.88 -15.87 6.68
N VAL A 92 -4.45 -14.77 7.16
CA VAL A 92 -5.48 -14.76 8.21
C VAL A 92 -6.72 -14.07 7.70
N PHE A 93 -7.86 -14.71 7.91
CA PHE A 93 -9.18 -14.12 7.77
C PHE A 93 -9.84 -13.99 9.14
N GLU A 94 -10.38 -12.82 9.42
CA GLU A 94 -11.27 -12.59 10.54
C GLU A 94 -12.66 -12.20 10.02
N GLY A 95 -13.69 -12.77 10.62
CA GLY A 95 -15.07 -12.44 10.30
C GLY A 95 -15.53 -12.87 8.90
N LEU A 96 -15.21 -14.11 8.49
CA LEU A 96 -15.71 -14.76 7.29
C LEU A 96 -17.25 -14.84 7.27
N ASP A 97 -17.84 -14.56 6.12
CA ASP A 97 -19.27 -14.64 5.88
C ASP A 97 -19.58 -14.83 4.38
N MET A 98 -20.86 -15.03 4.07
CA MET A 98 -21.42 -15.01 2.73
C MET A 98 -22.41 -13.85 2.64
N THR A 99 -22.14 -12.87 1.80
CA THR A 99 -23.00 -11.71 1.55
C THR A 99 -23.48 -11.75 0.10
N ASP A 100 -24.79 -11.80 -0.11
CA ASP A 100 -25.41 -11.89 -1.44
C ASP A 100 -24.84 -13.01 -2.33
N GLY A 101 -24.54 -14.16 -1.71
CA GLY A 101 -23.97 -15.33 -2.38
C GLY A 101 -22.48 -15.20 -2.74
N LYS A 102 -21.80 -14.14 -2.26
CA LYS A 102 -20.38 -13.91 -2.44
C LYS A 102 -19.64 -14.06 -1.12
N ALA A 103 -18.40 -14.56 -1.18
CA ALA A 103 -17.54 -14.61 0.00
C ALA A 103 -17.19 -13.20 0.47
N SER A 104 -17.28 -12.97 1.78
CA SER A 104 -16.90 -11.73 2.43
C SER A 104 -16.13 -11.99 3.71
N PHE A 105 -15.40 -10.99 4.19
CA PHE A 105 -14.62 -11.06 5.42
C PHE A 105 -14.59 -9.70 6.12
N GLY A 106 -14.36 -9.69 7.44
CA GLY A 106 -14.13 -8.48 8.20
C GLY A 106 -12.69 -8.00 8.11
N LYS A 107 -11.72 -8.90 8.03
CA LYS A 107 -10.32 -8.55 7.84
C LYS A 107 -9.55 -9.66 7.13
N LEU A 108 -8.62 -9.23 6.29
CA LEU A 108 -7.60 -10.06 5.65
C LEU A 108 -6.23 -9.55 6.11
N SER A 109 -5.36 -10.46 6.54
CA SER A 109 -3.95 -10.17 6.79
C SER A 109 -3.07 -11.19 6.09
N ILE A 110 -2.06 -10.70 5.37
CA ILE A 110 -1.03 -11.50 4.73
C ILE A 110 0.30 -11.07 5.34
N SER A 111 0.99 -11.98 6.01
CA SER A 111 2.19 -11.66 6.80
C SER A 111 3.39 -12.48 6.38
N ASP A 112 4.58 -11.93 6.67
CA ASP A 112 5.88 -12.55 6.42
C ASP A 112 6.08 -12.93 4.95
N ILE A 113 5.89 -11.95 4.07
CA ILE A 113 6.06 -12.11 2.62
C ILE A 113 7.54 -11.95 2.29
N THR A 114 8.09 -12.92 1.58
CA THR A 114 9.48 -12.94 1.10
C THR A 114 9.47 -13.15 -0.40
N ILE A 115 10.19 -12.29 -1.12
CA ILE A 115 10.38 -12.39 -2.56
C ILE A 115 11.87 -12.59 -2.79
N SER A 116 12.21 -13.74 -3.36
CA SER A 116 13.57 -14.14 -3.72
C SER A 116 13.69 -14.19 -5.23
N ASP A 117 14.65 -13.47 -5.82
CA ASP A 117 14.96 -13.62 -7.24
C ASP A 117 15.91 -14.83 -7.41
N GLU A 118 15.52 -15.80 -8.23
CA GLU A 118 16.31 -17.02 -8.46
C GLU A 118 17.53 -16.77 -9.37
N ASP A 119 17.50 -15.70 -10.17
CA ASP A 119 18.54 -15.34 -11.14
C ASP A 119 19.46 -14.21 -10.64
N ALA A 120 19.05 -13.46 -9.62
CA ALA A 120 19.89 -12.43 -9.01
C ALA A 120 20.75 -13.03 -7.89
N ALA A 121 22.06 -12.83 -7.99
CA ALA A 121 22.98 -13.11 -6.90
C ALA A 121 22.74 -12.19 -5.66
N GLU A 122 21.86 -11.18 -5.74
CA GLU A 122 21.91 -10.03 -4.84
C GLU A 122 20.51 -9.50 -4.48
N GLY A 123 19.90 -10.09 -3.45
CA GLY A 123 18.87 -9.41 -2.64
C GLY A 123 17.62 -10.23 -2.31
N GLU A 124 17.27 -10.29 -1.02
CA GLU A 124 15.97 -10.78 -0.55
C GLU A 124 15.08 -9.57 -0.24
N MET A 125 13.91 -9.47 -0.87
CA MET A 125 12.91 -8.47 -0.50
C MET A 125 11.92 -9.07 0.51
N LYS A 126 11.64 -8.31 1.56
CA LYS A 126 10.72 -8.71 2.63
C LYS A 126 9.62 -7.69 2.76
N LEU A 127 8.41 -8.18 3.00
CA LEU A 127 7.26 -7.36 3.35
C LEU A 127 6.59 -7.99 4.57
N ALA A 128 6.55 -7.23 5.66
CA ALA A 128 6.08 -7.77 6.94
C ALA A 128 4.57 -8.07 6.93
N ASN A 129 3.74 -7.15 6.43
CA ASN A 129 2.29 -7.34 6.46
C ASN A 129 1.54 -6.52 5.39
N ILE A 130 0.51 -7.14 4.81
CA ILE A 130 -0.56 -6.49 4.05
C ILE A 130 -1.86 -6.72 4.82
N GLU A 131 -2.64 -5.67 5.05
CA GLU A 131 -3.91 -5.75 5.76
C GLU A 131 -5.01 -5.01 5.00
N LEU A 132 -6.20 -5.61 4.96
CA LEU A 132 -7.44 -4.98 4.49
C LEU A 132 -8.54 -5.22 5.52
N VAL A 133 -9.19 -4.15 5.99
CA VAL A 133 -10.21 -4.19 7.04
C VAL A 133 -11.53 -3.62 6.54
N ASN A 134 -12.59 -4.38 6.81
CA ASN A 134 -13.97 -4.14 6.44
C ASN A 134 -14.18 -3.79 4.97
N PRO A 135 -13.64 -4.56 4.01
CA PRO A 135 -13.94 -4.31 2.61
C PRO A 135 -15.44 -4.47 2.31
N SER A 136 -15.90 -3.73 1.31
CA SER A 136 -17.22 -3.94 0.70
C SER A 136 -17.39 -5.38 0.24
N PRO A 137 -18.64 -5.88 0.13
CA PRO A 137 -18.91 -7.20 -0.45
C PRO A 137 -18.28 -7.37 -1.84
N GLU A 138 -18.30 -6.33 -2.67
CA GLU A 138 -17.74 -6.34 -4.02
C GLU A 138 -16.21 -6.48 -4.01
N LEU A 139 -15.52 -5.70 -3.18
CA LEU A 139 -14.06 -5.78 -3.05
C LEU A 139 -13.63 -7.12 -2.44
N SER A 140 -14.35 -7.59 -1.42
CA SER A 140 -14.10 -8.91 -0.81
C SER A 140 -14.24 -10.04 -1.83
N ALA A 141 -15.29 -9.98 -2.65
CA ALA A 141 -15.57 -10.99 -3.66
C ALA A 141 -14.53 -10.98 -4.79
N TRP A 142 -14.06 -9.80 -5.20
CA TRP A 142 -12.97 -9.68 -6.16
C TRP A 142 -11.67 -10.25 -5.60
N MET A 143 -11.36 -10.01 -4.34
CA MET A 143 -10.20 -10.65 -3.70
C MET A 143 -10.34 -12.16 -3.60
N ALA A 144 -11.54 -12.65 -3.24
CA ALA A 144 -11.84 -14.07 -3.22
C ALA A 144 -11.67 -14.73 -4.60
N SER A 145 -12.04 -14.03 -5.68
CA SER A 145 -11.88 -14.51 -7.05
C SER A 145 -10.42 -14.53 -7.51
N ALA A 146 -9.59 -13.60 -7.03
CA ALA A 146 -8.14 -13.67 -7.23
C ALA A 146 -7.54 -14.93 -6.57
N LEU A 147 -7.95 -15.25 -5.33
CA LEU A 147 -7.46 -16.41 -4.59
C LEU A 147 -7.89 -17.76 -5.19
N ASN A 148 -9.10 -17.82 -5.76
CA ASN A 148 -9.57 -19.03 -6.43
C ASN A 148 -9.03 -19.19 -7.86
N GLY A 149 -8.27 -18.21 -8.37
CA GLY A 149 -7.67 -18.23 -9.71
C GLY A 149 -8.67 -17.96 -10.83
N GLN A 150 -9.81 -17.34 -10.54
CA GLN A 150 -10.79 -16.88 -11.52
C GLN A 150 -10.90 -15.34 -11.44
N PRO A 151 -9.87 -14.61 -11.92
CA PRO A 151 -9.88 -13.16 -11.85
C PRO A 151 -11.12 -12.62 -12.55
N THR A 152 -11.89 -11.84 -11.82
CA THR A 152 -13.05 -11.11 -12.32
C THR A 152 -12.67 -9.66 -12.57
N ASP A 153 -13.53 -8.93 -13.27
CA ASP A 153 -13.37 -7.48 -13.40
C ASP A 153 -13.30 -6.84 -12.00
N PHE A 154 -12.37 -5.89 -11.86
CA PHE A 154 -12.26 -5.09 -10.65
C PHE A 154 -13.57 -4.32 -10.42
N PRO A 155 -14.04 -4.20 -9.16
CA PRO A 155 -15.28 -3.48 -8.87
C PRO A 155 -15.19 -2.02 -9.33
N SER A 156 -16.35 -1.42 -9.68
CA SER A 156 -16.39 0.03 -9.92
C SER A 156 -15.93 0.77 -8.66
N VAL A 157 -15.27 1.91 -8.85
CA VAL A 157 -14.61 2.65 -7.76
C VAL A 157 -15.58 3.02 -6.62
N GLU A 158 -16.86 3.26 -6.95
CA GLU A 158 -17.93 3.53 -5.97
C GLU A 158 -18.23 2.35 -5.04
N ASN A 159 -17.88 1.13 -5.47
CA ASN A 159 -18.00 -0.10 -4.69
C ASN A 159 -16.67 -0.50 -4.02
N VAL A 160 -15.60 0.29 -4.17
CA VAL A 160 -14.34 0.08 -3.46
C VAL A 160 -14.41 0.84 -2.14
N LEU A 161 -14.89 0.14 -1.11
CA LEU A 161 -15.03 0.69 0.25
C LEU A 161 -14.27 -0.18 1.24
N PHE A 162 -13.65 0.45 2.23
CA PHE A 162 -12.96 -0.21 3.34
C PHE A 162 -12.66 0.80 4.46
N ASP A 163 -12.49 0.32 5.68
CA ASP A 163 -12.10 1.20 6.80
C ASP A 163 -10.58 1.40 6.88
N SER A 164 -9.81 0.38 6.49
CA SER A 164 -8.34 0.47 6.44
C SER A 164 -7.75 -0.48 5.40
N TRP A 165 -6.78 0.02 4.64
CA TRP A 165 -5.86 -0.79 3.85
C TRP A 165 -4.44 -0.38 4.19
N SER A 166 -3.55 -1.34 4.42
CA SER A 166 -2.15 -1.03 4.69
C SER A 166 -1.18 -2.07 4.18
N ILE A 167 0.03 -1.60 3.89
CA ILE A 167 1.22 -2.38 3.58
C ILE A 167 2.30 -1.91 4.55
N SER A 168 3.05 -2.81 5.17
CA SER A 168 4.05 -2.42 6.17
C SER A 168 5.30 -3.30 6.17
N GLY A 169 6.41 -2.68 6.57
CA GLY A 169 7.71 -3.33 6.72
C GLY A 169 8.27 -3.86 5.42
N LEU A 170 8.16 -3.08 4.33
CA LEU A 170 8.85 -3.40 3.08
C LEU A 170 10.34 -3.07 3.26
N THR A 171 11.20 -4.04 3.05
CA THR A 171 12.65 -3.88 3.13
C THR A 171 13.32 -4.69 2.03
N GLY A 172 14.47 -4.23 1.57
CA GLY A 172 15.29 -4.98 0.65
C GLY A 172 16.74 -4.56 0.76
N GLN A 173 17.62 -5.50 0.40
CA GLN A 173 19.04 -5.24 0.24
C GLN A 173 19.39 -5.54 -1.20
N PHE A 174 20.30 -4.76 -1.75
CA PHE A 174 20.87 -5.02 -3.05
C PHE A 174 22.38 -4.88 -2.95
N THR A 175 23.05 -5.65 -3.78
CA THR A 175 24.45 -5.44 -4.11
C THR A 175 24.47 -5.42 -5.63
N GLU A 176 25.31 -4.57 -6.21
CA GLU A 176 25.59 -4.59 -7.64
C GLU A 176 27.01 -4.06 -7.85
N HIS A 177 27.92 -4.93 -8.31
CA HIS A 177 29.35 -4.62 -8.44
C HIS A 177 29.95 -4.11 -7.11
N ASP A 178 30.27 -2.82 -7.04
CA ASP A 178 30.86 -2.14 -5.88
C ASP A 178 29.84 -1.26 -5.13
N THR A 179 28.56 -1.37 -5.49
CA THR A 179 27.46 -0.66 -4.82
C THR A 179 26.73 -1.62 -3.88
N VAL A 180 26.65 -1.27 -2.61
CA VAL A 180 25.85 -2.00 -1.62
C VAL A 180 24.80 -1.04 -1.08
N GLY A 181 23.55 -1.48 -1.02
CA GLY A 181 22.52 -0.64 -0.45
C GLY A 181 21.37 -1.39 0.18
N ALA A 182 20.60 -0.65 0.95
CA ALA A 182 19.37 -1.08 1.56
C ALA A 182 18.29 -0.03 1.32
N PHE A 183 17.07 -0.50 1.11
CA PHE A 183 15.89 0.34 1.11
C PHE A 183 14.85 -0.18 2.10
N GLY A 184 14.02 0.73 2.56
CA GLY A 184 12.99 0.46 3.56
C GLY A 184 11.79 1.38 3.38
N LEU A 185 10.63 0.85 3.75
CA LEU A 185 9.36 1.55 3.83
C LEU A 185 8.59 0.95 5.02
N ASP A 186 8.38 1.76 6.05
CA ASP A 186 7.70 1.31 7.27
C ASP A 186 6.22 1.02 7.01
N LYS A 187 5.50 1.93 6.35
CA LYS A 187 4.06 1.75 6.13
C LYS A 187 3.50 2.61 4.99
N ILE A 188 2.61 2.03 4.20
CA ILE A 188 1.59 2.72 3.40
C ILE A 188 0.24 2.42 4.04
N GLU A 189 -0.61 3.44 4.20
CA GLU A 189 -1.95 3.29 4.77
C GLU A 189 -2.96 4.17 4.04
N ILE A 190 -4.15 3.62 3.78
CA ILE A 190 -5.33 4.36 3.38
C ILE A 190 -6.44 4.08 4.40
N ARG A 191 -7.09 5.13 4.89
CA ARG A 191 -8.11 5.05 5.94
C ARG A 191 -9.43 5.65 5.48
N ASP A 192 -10.52 5.00 5.90
CA ASP A 192 -11.91 5.38 5.69
C ASP A 192 -12.20 5.71 4.21
N MET A 193 -12.10 4.69 3.35
CA MET A 193 -12.44 4.79 1.94
C MET A 193 -13.96 4.69 1.77
N LYS A 194 -14.63 5.84 1.59
CA LYS A 194 -16.09 5.98 1.49
C LYS A 194 -16.45 7.07 0.49
N ASP A 195 -17.57 6.93 -0.22
CA ASP A 195 -18.08 7.97 -1.13
C ASP A 195 -17.03 8.54 -2.10
N MET A 196 -16.21 7.66 -2.70
CA MET A 196 -15.13 8.03 -3.61
C MET A 196 -14.04 8.91 -2.98
N LYS A 197 -13.87 8.88 -1.65
CA LYS A 197 -12.79 9.58 -0.95
C LYS A 197 -12.18 8.73 0.16
N ALA A 198 -10.88 8.85 0.33
CA ALA A 198 -10.18 8.37 1.52
C ALA A 198 -10.00 9.54 2.50
N ALA A 199 -10.40 9.34 3.76
CA ALA A 199 -10.19 10.37 4.79
C ALA A 199 -8.70 10.68 4.99
N ARG A 200 -7.84 9.66 4.90
CA ARG A 200 -6.38 9.81 4.97
C ARG A 200 -5.66 8.80 4.07
N ALA A 201 -4.63 9.27 3.38
CA ALA A 201 -3.58 8.44 2.79
C ALA A 201 -2.23 8.82 3.39
N GLN A 202 -1.41 7.83 3.74
CA GLN A 202 -0.14 8.05 4.42
C GLN A 202 0.92 7.09 3.89
N ILE A 203 2.13 7.61 3.69
CA ILE A 203 3.36 6.85 3.49
C ILE A 203 4.32 7.25 4.62
N SER A 204 4.99 6.31 5.26
CA SER A 204 5.90 6.58 6.37
C SER A 204 7.15 5.71 6.33
N GLY A 205 8.24 6.29 6.84
CA GLY A 205 9.52 5.62 7.03
C GLY A 205 10.16 5.16 5.73
N ILE A 206 10.23 6.04 4.72
CA ILE A 206 11.04 5.71 3.54
C ILE A 206 12.50 5.91 3.93
N SER A 207 13.32 4.90 3.68
CA SER A 207 14.77 4.96 3.87
C SER A 207 15.48 4.36 2.67
N LEU A 208 16.56 5.00 2.24
CA LEU A 208 17.51 4.50 1.27
C LEU A 208 18.91 4.80 1.80
N ASP A 209 19.74 3.77 1.90
CA ASP A 209 21.15 3.87 2.30
C ASP A 209 21.96 3.13 1.24
N VAL A 210 22.74 3.87 0.46
CA VAL A 210 23.58 3.34 -0.61
C VAL A 210 25.02 3.74 -0.33
N ASP A 211 25.91 2.78 -0.39
CA ASP A 211 27.34 2.99 -0.40
C ASP A 211 27.86 2.65 -1.81
N ASP A 212 28.37 3.65 -2.52
CA ASP A 212 28.94 3.53 -3.86
C ASP A 212 30.37 4.11 -3.90
N GLU A 213 31.04 4.00 -5.05
CA GLU A 213 32.40 4.53 -5.23
C GLU A 213 32.52 6.06 -5.12
N ASP A 214 31.43 6.78 -5.40
CA ASP A 214 31.35 8.26 -5.34
C ASP A 214 31.01 8.77 -3.93
N GLY A 215 30.64 7.86 -3.01
CA GLY A 215 30.44 8.07 -1.59
C GLY A 215 29.00 7.85 -1.13
N PRO A 216 28.76 7.77 0.19
CA PRO A 216 27.48 7.31 0.72
C PRO A 216 26.33 8.28 0.38
N VAL A 217 25.22 7.71 -0.06
CA VAL A 217 23.94 8.38 -0.30
C VAL A 217 22.91 7.87 0.70
N LYS A 218 22.36 8.77 1.50
CA LYS A 218 21.28 8.48 2.46
C LYS A 218 20.08 9.36 2.18
N VAL A 219 18.92 8.75 2.01
CA VAL A 219 17.63 9.43 1.92
C VAL A 219 16.74 8.89 3.02
N ASN A 220 16.13 9.77 3.81
CA ASN A 220 15.06 9.38 4.74
C ASN A 220 13.87 10.32 4.58
N LEU A 221 12.68 9.78 4.75
CA LEU A 221 11.43 10.51 4.89
C LEU A 221 10.66 9.92 6.07
N GLY A 222 10.38 10.75 7.07
CA GLY A 222 9.57 10.34 8.23
C GLY A 222 8.15 9.99 7.81
N SER A 223 7.44 10.93 7.19
CA SER A 223 6.12 10.65 6.62
C SER A 223 5.67 11.63 5.56
N MET A 224 4.78 11.17 4.70
CA MET A 224 3.95 11.96 3.80
C MET A 224 2.49 11.59 4.04
N THR A 225 1.66 12.58 4.36
CA THR A 225 0.24 12.40 4.67
C THR A 225 -0.60 13.31 3.80
N MET A 226 -1.69 12.77 3.27
CA MET A 226 -2.71 13.51 2.54
C MET A 226 -4.08 13.24 3.17
N THR A 227 -4.95 14.25 3.16
CA THR A 227 -6.31 14.14 3.72
C THR A 227 -7.38 14.36 2.67
N ASN A 228 -8.52 13.67 2.83
CA ASN A 228 -9.68 13.76 1.94
C ASN A 228 -9.32 13.49 0.46
N VAL A 229 -8.51 12.46 0.22
CA VAL A 229 -7.98 12.12 -1.09
C VAL A 229 -9.07 11.53 -1.97
N ASP A 230 -9.29 12.12 -3.14
CA ASP A 230 -10.29 11.67 -4.12
C ASP A 230 -9.85 10.32 -4.74
N ALA A 231 -10.80 9.40 -4.88
CA ALA A 231 -10.59 8.10 -5.51
C ALA A 231 -10.20 8.19 -6.99
N LYS A 232 -10.29 9.38 -7.62
CA LYS A 232 -9.65 9.64 -8.92
C LYS A 232 -8.15 9.32 -8.90
N PHE A 233 -7.46 9.56 -7.79
CA PHE A 233 -6.06 9.16 -7.66
C PHE A 233 -5.90 7.65 -7.63
N VAL A 234 -6.78 6.94 -6.92
CA VAL A 234 -6.83 5.47 -6.91
C VAL A 234 -7.09 4.94 -8.31
N LYS A 235 -8.02 5.56 -9.05
CA LYS A 235 -8.34 5.22 -10.44
C LYS A 235 -7.16 5.48 -11.39
N ALA A 236 -6.49 6.62 -11.27
CA ALA A 236 -5.30 6.94 -12.07
C ALA A 236 -4.17 5.93 -11.82
N ILE A 237 -3.97 5.54 -10.55
CA ILE A 237 -3.03 4.49 -10.18
C ILE A 237 -3.43 3.16 -10.84
N GLN A 238 -4.71 2.80 -10.78
CA GLN A 238 -5.22 1.55 -11.34
C GLN A 238 -5.07 1.49 -12.86
N GLU A 239 -5.49 2.52 -13.59
CA GLU A 239 -5.52 2.53 -15.05
C GLU A 239 -4.12 2.53 -15.67
N ASN A 240 -3.11 2.96 -14.91
CA ASN A 240 -1.72 3.06 -15.35
C ASN A 240 -0.78 2.14 -14.55
N ALA A 241 -1.34 1.22 -13.75
CA ALA A 241 -0.55 0.25 -13.00
C ALA A 241 0.22 -0.63 -13.99
N GLY A 242 1.55 -0.52 -13.99
CA GLY A 242 2.45 -1.23 -14.91
C GLY A 242 3.18 -0.34 -15.91
N ASP A 243 2.88 0.96 -15.95
CA ASP A 243 3.63 1.96 -16.73
C ASP A 243 3.93 3.18 -15.84
N GLU A 244 5.17 3.25 -15.33
CA GLU A 244 5.59 4.31 -14.40
C GLU A 244 5.49 5.71 -15.01
N GLU A 245 5.76 5.86 -16.31
CA GLU A 245 5.73 7.16 -16.97
C GLU A 245 4.27 7.61 -17.19
N ALA A 246 3.40 6.71 -17.64
CA ALA A 246 1.97 6.96 -17.77
C ALA A 246 1.30 7.21 -16.41
N LEU A 247 1.71 6.47 -15.38
CA LEU A 247 1.23 6.64 -14.01
C LEU A 247 1.55 8.03 -13.47
N MET A 248 2.81 8.46 -13.58
CA MET A 248 3.23 9.78 -13.14
C MET A 248 2.54 10.88 -13.94
N ALA A 249 2.36 10.70 -15.24
CA ALA A 249 1.59 11.62 -16.07
C ALA A 249 0.13 11.71 -15.63
N ALA A 250 -0.53 10.57 -15.35
CA ALA A 250 -1.93 10.54 -14.93
C ALA A 250 -2.16 11.15 -13.55
N ILE A 251 -1.26 10.90 -12.58
CA ILE A 251 -1.32 11.54 -11.26
C ILE A 251 -1.15 13.06 -11.39
N MET A 252 -0.19 13.51 -12.21
CA MET A 252 0.02 14.93 -12.47
C MET A 252 -1.19 15.54 -13.18
N ASP A 253 -1.78 14.86 -14.15
CA ASP A 253 -2.99 15.32 -14.84
C ASP A 253 -4.14 15.53 -13.85
N VAL A 254 -4.41 14.56 -12.96
CA VAL A 254 -5.43 14.68 -11.91
C VAL A 254 -5.15 15.86 -10.96
N ALA A 255 -3.89 16.06 -10.56
CA ALA A 255 -3.51 17.14 -9.65
C ALA A 255 -3.57 18.54 -10.31
N TYR A 256 -3.36 18.63 -11.62
CA TYR A 256 -3.35 19.89 -12.38
C TYR A 256 -4.65 20.20 -13.12
N ASP A 257 -5.57 19.24 -13.26
CA ASP A 257 -6.87 19.43 -13.91
C ASP A 257 -7.67 20.55 -13.23
N ASN A 258 -7.61 20.61 -11.90
CA ASN A 258 -8.17 21.72 -11.14
C ASN A 258 -7.24 22.18 -10.01
N PRO A 259 -6.40 23.21 -10.22
CA PRO A 259 -5.45 23.67 -9.19
C PRO A 259 -6.12 24.30 -7.96
N MET A 260 -7.44 24.59 -8.02
CA MET A 260 -8.23 25.09 -6.88
C MET A 260 -8.93 23.95 -6.11
N ASP A 261 -8.91 22.73 -6.63
CA ASP A 261 -9.43 21.51 -6.01
C ASP A 261 -8.59 20.33 -6.53
N PRO A 262 -7.36 20.16 -6.00
CA PRO A 262 -6.42 19.16 -6.50
C PRO A 262 -6.80 17.73 -6.06
N GLY A 263 -8.01 17.52 -5.54
CA GLY A 263 -8.49 16.22 -5.07
C GLY A 263 -7.92 15.79 -3.71
N TYR A 264 -7.44 16.72 -2.90
CA TYR A 264 -7.08 16.54 -1.49
C TYR A 264 -7.23 17.87 -0.75
N ASP A 265 -7.53 17.83 0.55
CA ASP A 265 -7.67 19.04 1.37
C ASP A 265 -6.31 19.49 1.92
N SER A 266 -5.42 18.53 2.21
CA SER A 266 -4.10 18.83 2.74
C SER A 266 -3.03 17.82 2.38
N PHE A 267 -1.80 18.31 2.44
CA PHE A 267 -0.58 17.57 2.24
C PHE A 267 0.40 17.97 3.34
N ASN A 268 0.92 16.97 4.06
CA ASN A 268 1.99 17.16 5.04
C ASN A 268 3.15 16.22 4.71
N LEU A 269 4.37 16.75 4.71
CA LEU A 269 5.61 16.01 4.56
C LEU A 269 6.49 16.33 5.75
N ASP A 270 6.92 15.30 6.46
CA ASP A 270 7.70 15.42 7.70
C ASP A 270 9.03 14.66 7.58
N ASP A 271 10.08 15.28 8.13
CA ASP A 271 11.42 14.75 8.30
C ASP A 271 12.07 14.19 7.01
N LEU A 272 12.03 14.97 5.93
CA LEU A 272 12.80 14.65 4.74
C LEU A 272 14.27 15.02 4.96
N SER A 273 15.17 14.06 4.75
CA SER A 273 16.61 14.28 4.76
C SER A 273 17.28 13.58 3.58
N ILE A 274 18.23 14.27 2.97
CA ILE A 274 19.05 13.77 1.88
C ILE A 274 20.51 14.11 2.21
N ALA A 275 21.37 13.11 2.28
CA ALA A 275 22.80 13.26 2.41
C ALA A 275 23.47 12.55 1.24
N ALA A 276 24.26 13.27 0.44
CA ALA A 276 24.98 12.71 -0.69
C ALA A 276 26.28 13.50 -0.92
N ALA A 277 27.39 12.80 -1.16
CA ALA A 277 28.69 13.40 -1.51
C ALA A 277 29.12 14.57 -0.60
N GLY A 278 28.88 14.44 0.72
CA GLY A 278 29.24 15.45 1.73
C GLY A 278 28.30 16.66 1.82
N VAL A 279 27.22 16.70 1.04
CA VAL A 279 26.15 17.71 1.14
C VAL A 279 24.96 17.11 1.88
N THR A 280 24.38 17.88 2.80
CA THR A 280 23.16 17.48 3.51
C THR A 280 22.07 18.51 3.27
N PHE A 281 20.90 18.02 2.90
CA PHE A 281 19.64 18.74 2.84
C PHE A 281 18.70 18.14 3.88
N ALA A 282 18.02 18.99 4.64
CA ALA A 282 17.00 18.56 5.58
C ALA A 282 15.81 19.51 5.52
N MET A 283 14.62 18.95 5.43
CA MET A 283 13.34 19.64 5.48
C MET A 283 12.54 19.03 6.64
N PRO A 284 12.49 19.71 7.80
CA PRO A 284 11.81 19.17 8.99
C PRO A 284 10.33 18.94 8.76
N SER A 285 9.65 19.87 8.09
CA SER A 285 8.23 19.75 7.77
C SER A 285 7.84 20.70 6.64
N LEU A 286 6.91 20.26 5.81
CA LEU A 286 6.22 21.02 4.77
C LEU A 286 4.73 20.72 4.89
N VAL A 287 3.95 21.75 5.21
CA VAL A 287 2.50 21.66 5.34
C VAL A 287 1.86 22.54 4.27
N ALA A 288 0.99 21.96 3.46
CA ALA A 288 0.20 22.63 2.44
C ALA A 288 -1.27 22.23 2.58
N GLY A 289 -2.17 23.20 2.41
CA GLY A 289 -3.62 23.00 2.48
C GLY A 289 -4.30 23.82 1.40
N VAL A 290 -5.49 23.38 1.01
CA VAL A 290 -6.34 24.01 -0.01
C VAL A 290 -7.60 24.56 0.62
#